data_AF-A0A357KQB4-F1
#
_entry.id   AF-A0A357KQB4-F1
#
_cell.length_a   1.000
_cell.length_b   1.000
_cell.length_c   1.000
_cell.angle_alpha   90.00
_cell.angle_beta   90.00
_cell.angle_gamma   90.00
#
_symmetry.space_group_name_H-M   'P 1'
#
loop_
_entity.id
_entity.type
_entity.pdbx_description
1 polymer ?
#
loop_
_entity_poly.entity_id
_entity_poly.type
_entity_poly.pdbx_seq_one_letter_code
_entity_poly.pdbx_strand_id
1 'polypeptide(L)'
;EPPTEPPVEPSTPEPPVVVPPKPRPNTGRSVGINIAAISDYAATVPFVDVFRASRPFHRQNPNIQLDAQGWVKSLKPGQVATTYLLWDIPGRFPSGAYTVLYDGKGQLTYGGSARRTSKISGKEIVEVDASVNGIELKITSTHAADPIRNIRVIMPGGICNNDPFVRVAKSEDCRGDYEAFTDNYKTQVFNPEFLNFLRPFKVLRFMDTMEANGSKVKHWDERHRYDDATWMGEQGAPIELMVDLANRLQADAWFTLPHLADDNYVKEFATYIKANLKPQLKTYIEYSNEVWNGQFPQFHYAVDQGVQLKLDSNKWLAGQLFYARRSIEMFKIFESVFNHNDQLVRVLATQAANVWFAEKMMQVPGAAEHVDALAIAPYFGGGYGHPDQASFVDTASVNDLLKRLRDDAIPEAIAWVRQHAKVAKEFGVDLISYEGGQHLAGVAGRQDNQKLNRLFDDVNRHPEMKQLYLTYFQQWEAAGGKLFTYYATPGKYSKWGRWGVAESLVQSRKLAPKYDAVLEIIENRLPQL
;
A
#
# COMPACT_ATOMS: atom_id res chain seq x y z
N GLU A 1 44.94 -47.84 41.93
CA GLU A 1 44.38 -46.48 42.00
C GLU A 1 43.76 -46.15 40.65
N PRO A 2 42.45 -45.89 40.54
CA PRO A 2 41.89 -45.27 39.36
C PRO A 2 42.04 -43.74 39.46
N PRO A 3 42.27 -43.04 38.33
CA PRO A 3 42.59 -41.61 38.32
C PRO A 3 41.36 -40.75 38.61
N THR A 4 41.59 -39.69 39.38
CA THR A 4 40.66 -38.61 39.71
C THR A 4 40.21 -37.83 38.47
N GLU A 5 38.91 -37.71 38.25
CA GLU A 5 38.30 -36.80 37.28
C GLU A 5 38.60 -35.32 37.63
N PRO A 6 38.77 -34.44 36.62
CA PRO A 6 38.95 -33.01 36.85
C PRO A 6 37.62 -32.34 37.23
N PRO A 7 37.65 -31.15 37.87
CA PRO A 7 36.46 -30.49 38.39
C PRO A 7 35.56 -29.98 37.26
N VAL A 8 34.26 -30.20 37.39
CA VAL A 8 33.23 -29.59 36.55
C VAL A 8 33.09 -28.11 36.94
N GLU A 9 33.37 -27.20 36.01
CA GLU A 9 33.08 -25.77 36.18
C GLU A 9 31.56 -25.52 36.23
N PRO A 10 31.09 -24.61 37.08
CA PRO A 10 29.66 -24.27 37.16
C PRO A 10 29.22 -23.56 35.86
N SER A 11 28.27 -24.16 35.14
CA SER A 11 27.65 -23.55 33.97
C SER A 11 26.96 -22.24 34.36
N THR A 12 27.39 -21.13 33.76
CA THR A 12 26.62 -19.88 33.77
C THR A 12 25.27 -20.11 33.12
N PRO A 13 24.14 -19.72 33.74
CA PRO A 13 22.83 -19.83 33.10
C PRO A 13 22.81 -18.93 31.86
N GLU A 14 22.56 -19.51 30.70
CA GLU A 14 22.34 -18.74 29.47
C GLU A 14 21.20 -17.73 29.71
N PRO A 15 21.38 -16.46 29.32
CA PRO A 15 20.28 -15.51 29.35
C PRO A 15 19.15 -16.05 28.46
N PRO A 16 17.88 -15.94 28.88
CA PRO A 16 16.77 -16.43 28.09
C PRO A 16 16.84 -15.81 26.71
N VAL A 17 16.93 -16.65 25.67
CA VAL A 17 16.74 -16.24 24.29
C VAL A 17 15.35 -15.63 24.23
N VAL A 18 15.29 -14.29 24.24
CA VAL A 18 14.06 -13.57 23.94
C VAL A 18 13.84 -13.76 22.45
N VAL A 19 13.23 -14.88 22.09
CA VAL A 19 12.67 -15.07 20.76
C VAL A 19 11.64 -13.94 20.61
N PRO A 20 11.83 -12.99 19.67
CA PRO A 20 10.84 -11.95 19.45
C PRO A 20 9.48 -12.63 19.25
N PRO A 21 8.40 -12.13 19.87
CA PRO A 21 7.12 -12.80 19.84
C PRO A 21 6.78 -13.10 18.39
N LYS A 22 6.69 -14.41 18.06
CA LYS A 22 6.31 -14.91 16.73
C LYS A 22 5.19 -13.99 16.20
N PRO A 23 5.31 -13.44 14.98
CA PRO A 23 4.20 -12.72 14.38
C PRO A 23 2.98 -13.62 14.55
N ARG A 24 1.95 -13.13 15.24
CA ARG A 24 0.65 -13.77 15.15
C ARG A 24 -0.01 -13.04 14.00
N PRO A 25 -0.13 -13.66 12.81
CA PRO A 25 -1.12 -13.19 11.84
C PRO A 25 -2.42 -12.98 12.61
N ASN A 26 -3.18 -11.96 12.25
CA ASN A 26 -4.50 -11.76 12.84
C ASN A 26 -5.33 -13.05 12.73
N THR A 27 -5.49 -13.75 13.86
CA THR A 27 -6.35 -14.94 14.00
C THR A 27 -7.79 -14.57 14.33
N GLY A 28 -8.11 -13.27 14.39
CA GLY A 28 -9.44 -12.73 14.61
C GLY A 28 -10.22 -12.57 13.29
N ARG A 29 -10.86 -11.42 13.11
CA ARG A 29 -11.62 -11.08 11.90
C ARG A 29 -10.70 -10.84 10.71
N SER A 30 -11.07 -11.37 9.54
CA SER A 30 -10.29 -11.19 8.30
C SER A 30 -10.40 -9.75 7.81
N VAL A 31 -9.47 -8.90 8.22
CA VAL A 31 -9.35 -7.49 7.79
C VAL A 31 -8.07 -7.30 7.00
N GLY A 32 -8.19 -6.64 5.85
CA GLY A 32 -7.09 -6.23 5.00
C GLY A 32 -6.92 -4.72 4.93
N ILE A 33 -5.82 -4.29 4.32
CA ILE A 33 -5.57 -2.89 4.01
C ILE A 33 -4.83 -2.76 2.67
N ASN A 34 -5.20 -1.75 1.90
CA ASN A 34 -4.45 -1.34 0.72
C ASN A 34 -3.20 -0.55 1.13
N ILE A 35 -2.06 -0.90 0.56
CA ILE A 35 -0.78 -0.25 0.79
C ILE A 35 -0.61 0.86 -0.25
N ALA A 36 -0.52 2.11 0.24
CA ALA A 36 -0.37 3.29 -0.61
C ALA A 36 0.89 3.21 -1.51
N ALA A 37 0.82 3.89 -2.65
CA ALA A 37 1.93 4.00 -3.59
C ALA A 37 3.21 4.54 -2.93
N ILE A 38 4.36 4.05 -3.40
CA ILE A 38 5.65 4.55 -2.97
C ILE A 38 5.86 5.94 -3.55
N SER A 39 6.01 6.93 -2.68
CA SER A 39 6.31 8.29 -3.08
C SER A 39 7.07 9.05 -2.01
N ASP A 40 7.76 10.12 -2.42
CA ASP A 40 8.51 10.99 -1.53
C ASP A 40 7.58 11.75 -0.57
N TYR A 41 6.29 11.87 -0.89
CA TYR A 41 5.28 12.55 -0.10
C TYR A 41 4.29 11.60 0.61
N ALA A 42 4.58 10.29 0.63
CA ALA A 42 3.79 9.30 1.35
C ALA A 42 3.91 9.50 2.87
N ALA A 43 2.77 9.51 3.57
CA ALA A 43 2.75 9.65 5.03
C ALA A 43 3.21 8.39 5.80
N THR A 44 3.53 7.33 5.07
CA THR A 44 3.91 6.00 5.58
C THR A 44 5.42 5.82 5.76
N VAL A 45 6.27 6.64 5.15
CA VAL A 45 7.74 6.58 5.26
C VAL A 45 8.25 5.13 5.33
N PRO A 46 8.05 4.33 4.28
CA PRO A 46 8.07 2.87 4.41
C PRO A 46 9.46 2.25 4.59
N PHE A 47 10.54 2.97 4.33
CA PHE A 47 11.89 2.42 4.24
C PHE A 47 12.87 3.10 5.19
N VAL A 48 13.86 2.33 5.67
CA VAL A 48 15.02 2.84 6.41
C VAL A 48 15.96 3.62 5.50
N ASP A 49 16.19 3.10 4.28
CA ASP A 49 16.82 3.86 3.19
C ASP A 49 15.76 4.71 2.49
N VAL A 50 15.62 5.97 2.91
CA VAL A 50 14.57 6.85 2.42
C VAL A 50 14.76 7.25 0.96
N PHE A 51 15.95 6.99 0.38
CA PHE A 51 16.19 7.21 -1.06
C PHE A 51 15.35 6.28 -1.94
N ARG A 52 14.95 5.11 -1.43
CA ARG A 52 14.11 4.15 -2.16
C ARG A 52 12.71 4.64 -2.49
N ALA A 53 12.24 5.70 -1.82
CA ALA A 53 10.98 6.37 -2.14
C ALA A 53 11.20 7.74 -2.82
N SER A 54 12.43 8.05 -3.26
CA SER A 54 12.77 9.36 -3.81
C SER A 54 12.13 9.61 -5.17
N ARG A 55 11.91 10.88 -5.51
CA ARG A 55 11.39 11.25 -6.82
C ARG A 55 12.42 10.95 -7.93
N PRO A 56 12.06 10.26 -9.02
CA PRO A 56 13.00 10.02 -10.12
C PRO A 56 13.58 11.31 -10.70
N PHE A 57 14.88 11.34 -10.97
CA PHE A 57 15.59 12.54 -11.45
C PHE A 57 14.96 13.15 -12.73
N HIS A 58 14.49 12.30 -13.66
CA HIS A 58 13.88 12.76 -14.91
C HIS A 58 12.58 13.56 -14.71
N ARG A 59 11.88 13.37 -13.58
CA ARG A 59 10.66 14.14 -13.27
C ARG A 59 10.95 15.61 -12.96
N GLN A 60 12.19 15.94 -12.56
CA GLN A 60 12.60 17.32 -12.33
C GLN A 60 13.26 17.94 -13.55
N ASN A 61 13.96 17.12 -14.33
CA ASN A 61 14.54 17.55 -15.59
C ASN A 61 14.55 16.39 -16.60
N PRO A 62 13.63 16.38 -17.58
CA PRO A 62 13.49 15.28 -18.54
C PRO A 62 14.71 15.12 -19.46
N ASN A 63 15.63 16.10 -19.48
CA ASN A 63 16.84 16.09 -20.30
C ASN A 63 18.08 15.53 -19.57
N ILE A 64 17.93 15.05 -18.33
CA ILE A 64 19.02 14.39 -17.60
C ILE A 64 19.27 13.00 -18.21
N GLN A 65 20.53 12.69 -18.49
CA GLN A 65 20.91 11.38 -18.99
C GLN A 65 21.00 10.37 -17.84
N LEU A 66 20.12 9.39 -17.87
CA LEU A 66 20.07 8.31 -16.89
C LEU A 66 20.60 6.99 -17.48
N ASP A 67 21.06 6.08 -16.63
CA ASP A 67 21.26 4.68 -16.98
C ASP A 67 19.95 3.89 -16.85
N ALA A 68 20.01 2.58 -17.11
CA ALA A 68 18.85 1.71 -17.07
C ALA A 68 18.22 1.63 -15.68
N GLN A 69 19.02 1.79 -14.61
CA GLN A 69 18.56 1.81 -13.22
C GLN A 69 18.08 3.20 -12.78
N GLY A 70 18.18 4.23 -13.62
CA GLY A 70 17.74 5.58 -13.29
C GLY A 70 18.79 6.44 -12.57
N TRP A 71 20.07 6.04 -12.55
CA TRP A 71 21.16 6.87 -12.02
C TRP A 71 21.69 7.84 -13.07
N VAL A 72 22.20 8.98 -12.60
CA VAL A 72 22.71 10.05 -13.48
C VAL A 72 24.06 9.67 -14.08
N LYS A 73 24.09 9.42 -15.39
CA LYS A 73 25.31 9.05 -16.12
C LYS A 73 26.25 10.22 -16.34
N SER A 74 25.69 11.37 -16.71
CA SER A 74 26.46 12.57 -17.02
C SER A 74 25.62 13.83 -16.85
N LEU A 75 26.29 14.96 -16.67
CA LEU A 75 25.69 16.29 -16.61
C LEU A 75 26.39 17.18 -17.64
N LYS A 76 25.61 17.88 -18.47
CA LYS A 76 26.13 18.96 -19.33
C LYS A 76 26.51 20.17 -18.45
N PRO A 77 27.35 21.10 -18.94
CA PRO A 77 27.67 22.33 -18.21
C PRO A 77 26.40 23.05 -17.73
N GLY A 78 26.33 23.37 -16.43
CA GLY A 78 25.18 24.02 -15.80
C GLY A 78 23.98 23.11 -15.49
N GLN A 79 23.99 21.83 -15.88
CA GLN A 79 22.93 20.89 -15.49
C GLN A 79 23.12 20.43 -14.04
N VAL A 80 21.99 20.34 -13.34
CA VAL A 80 21.89 19.77 -12.00
C VAL A 80 20.79 18.72 -12.04
N ALA A 81 21.06 17.54 -11.49
CA ALA A 81 20.04 16.52 -11.29
C ALA A 81 19.51 16.64 -9.86
N THR A 82 18.21 16.91 -9.71
CA THR A 82 17.55 17.09 -8.42
C THR A 82 16.59 15.95 -8.15
N THR A 83 16.58 15.46 -6.92
CA THR A 83 15.56 14.56 -6.39
C THR A 83 15.07 15.06 -5.04
N TYR A 84 13.87 14.63 -4.67
CA TYR A 84 13.20 14.97 -3.42
C TYR A 84 12.91 13.69 -2.64
N LEU A 85 13.10 13.75 -1.32
CA LEU A 85 12.81 12.67 -0.39
C LEU A 85 12.01 13.25 0.77
N LEU A 86 11.05 12.49 1.30
CA LEU A 86 10.26 12.88 2.47
C LEU A 86 9.60 14.27 2.32
N TRP A 87 9.21 14.62 1.09
CA TRP A 87 8.73 15.94 0.70
C TRP A 87 7.27 16.17 1.08
N ASP A 88 6.92 17.41 1.46
CA ASP A 88 5.58 17.83 1.88
C ASP A 88 4.98 17.01 3.05
N ILE A 89 5.82 16.33 3.85
CA ILE A 89 5.38 15.54 5.02
C ILE A 89 6.08 16.00 6.33
N PRO A 90 6.07 17.31 6.65
CA PRO A 90 6.75 17.82 7.83
C PRO A 90 6.22 17.16 9.11
N GLY A 91 7.14 16.83 10.02
CA GLY A 91 6.88 16.24 11.33
C GLY A 91 6.52 14.75 11.32
N ARG A 92 6.65 14.05 10.18
CA ARG A 92 6.20 12.65 10.01
C ARG A 92 7.33 11.64 9.87
N PHE A 93 8.57 12.10 9.98
CA PHE A 93 9.78 11.31 9.92
C PHE A 93 10.75 11.87 10.97
N PRO A 94 11.79 11.12 11.39
CA PRO A 94 12.67 11.59 12.45
C PRO A 94 13.58 12.72 12.00
N SER A 95 13.70 13.77 12.81
CA SER A 95 14.83 14.70 12.73
C SER A 95 16.13 14.01 13.16
N GLY A 96 17.28 14.59 12.79
CA GLY A 96 18.59 14.18 13.25
C GLY A 96 19.59 13.96 12.11
N ALA A 97 20.68 13.26 12.43
CA ALA A 97 21.77 12.99 11.51
C ALA A 97 21.46 11.78 10.61
N TYR A 98 21.16 12.05 9.34
CA TYR A 98 21.02 11.04 8.28
C TYR A 98 22.40 10.71 7.71
N THR A 99 22.62 9.44 7.38
CA THR A 99 23.84 8.99 6.72
C THR A 99 23.58 8.80 5.23
N VAL A 100 24.28 9.57 4.39
CA VAL A 100 24.24 9.43 2.93
C VAL A 100 25.44 8.62 2.48
N LEU A 101 25.20 7.48 1.83
CA LEU A 101 26.22 6.64 1.23
C LEU A 101 26.08 6.68 -0.29
N TYR A 102 27.17 6.70 -1.03
CA TYR A 102 27.14 6.68 -2.49
C TYR A 102 28.45 6.12 -3.06
N ASP A 103 28.35 5.65 -4.30
CA ASP A 103 29.51 5.19 -5.07
C ASP A 103 29.82 6.22 -6.16
N GLY A 104 31.06 6.24 -6.64
CA GLY A 104 31.52 7.12 -7.72
C GLY A 104 32.03 8.48 -7.27
N LYS A 105 32.33 9.34 -8.25
CA LYS A 105 32.96 10.65 -8.04
C LYS A 105 32.05 11.77 -8.52
N GLY A 106 31.93 12.80 -7.70
CA GLY A 106 31.08 13.95 -7.98
C GLY A 106 30.80 14.78 -6.73
N GLN A 107 29.78 15.63 -6.82
CA GLN A 107 29.35 16.49 -5.72
C GLN A 107 27.85 16.38 -5.50
N LEU A 108 27.50 16.12 -4.24
CA LEU A 108 26.15 16.21 -3.71
C LEU A 108 25.98 17.54 -2.96
N THR A 109 24.81 18.15 -3.10
CA THR A 109 24.37 19.29 -2.29
C THR A 109 22.95 19.08 -1.80
N TYR A 110 22.61 19.67 -0.66
CA TYR A 110 21.33 19.43 0.01
C TYR A 110 20.60 20.75 0.28
N GLY A 111 19.28 20.69 0.30
CA GLY A 111 18.38 21.78 0.63
C GLY A 111 17.10 21.29 1.30
N GLY A 112 16.11 22.18 1.42
CA GLY A 112 14.91 21.91 2.22
C GLY A 112 15.28 21.81 3.70
N SER A 113 14.94 20.68 4.33
CA SER A 113 15.27 20.37 5.72
C SER A 113 16.70 19.93 5.96
N ALA A 114 17.48 19.68 4.91
CA ALA A 114 18.75 18.98 4.99
C ALA A 114 19.96 19.93 4.87
N ARG A 115 20.91 19.79 5.80
CA ARG A 115 22.20 20.50 5.77
C ARG A 115 23.35 19.54 6.04
N ARG A 116 24.30 19.45 5.11
CA ARG A 116 25.52 18.65 5.32
C ARG A 116 26.34 19.19 6.48
N THR A 117 26.74 18.29 7.38
CA THR A 117 27.61 18.58 8.52
C THR A 117 28.98 17.93 8.39
N SER A 118 29.09 16.81 7.69
CA SER A 118 30.35 16.11 7.46
C SER A 118 30.41 15.47 6.07
N LYS A 119 31.62 15.37 5.52
CA LYS A 119 31.92 14.69 4.25
C LYS A 119 33.24 13.95 4.35
N ILE A 120 33.18 12.65 4.08
CA ILE A 120 34.34 11.82 3.72
C ILE A 120 34.03 11.13 2.38
N SER A 121 35.01 10.48 1.77
CA SER A 121 34.79 9.81 0.47
C SER A 121 33.69 8.75 0.59
N GLY A 122 32.65 8.83 -0.27
CA GLY A 122 31.54 7.87 -0.32
C GLY A 122 30.54 7.91 0.86
N LYS A 123 30.75 8.79 1.86
CA LYS A 123 29.87 8.94 3.03
C LYS A 123 29.75 10.40 3.45
N GLU A 124 28.53 10.90 3.54
CA GLU A 124 28.20 12.25 4.04
C GLU A 124 27.22 12.15 5.22
N ILE A 125 27.34 13.05 6.19
CA ILE A 125 26.36 13.20 7.27
C ILE A 125 25.56 14.47 7.00
N VAL A 126 24.23 14.32 7.04
CA VAL A 126 23.27 15.37 6.74
C VAL A 126 22.34 15.54 7.94
N GLU A 127 22.38 16.70 8.56
CA GLU A 127 21.44 17.06 9.62
C GLU A 127 20.10 17.42 8.98
N VAL A 128 19.02 16.81 9.47
CA VAL A 128 17.67 17.00 8.92
C VAL A 128 16.73 17.49 10.01
N ASP A 129 16.09 18.63 9.78
CA ASP A 129 14.99 19.14 10.60
C ASP A 129 13.65 18.75 9.98
N ALA A 130 13.01 17.69 10.49
CA ALA A 130 11.75 17.19 9.97
C ALA A 130 10.59 18.18 10.09
N SER A 131 10.70 19.23 10.92
CA SER A 131 9.63 20.22 11.09
C SER A 131 9.48 21.18 9.91
N VAL A 132 10.53 21.32 9.07
CA VAL A 132 10.58 22.31 7.98
C VAL A 132 9.88 21.79 6.72
N ASN A 133 10.44 20.77 6.06
CA ASN A 133 9.89 20.08 4.89
C ASN A 133 10.61 18.71 4.73
N GLY A 134 10.84 18.25 3.50
CA GLY A 134 11.68 17.11 3.16
C GLY A 134 13.11 17.47 2.77
N ILE A 135 13.82 16.49 2.22
CA ILE A 135 15.20 16.60 1.76
C ILE A 135 15.20 16.88 0.26
N GLU A 136 15.80 17.99 -0.14
CA GLU A 136 16.19 18.21 -1.53
C GLU A 136 17.64 17.72 -1.70
N LEU A 137 17.87 16.75 -2.59
CA LEU A 137 19.21 16.24 -2.91
C LEU A 137 19.54 16.56 -4.36
N LYS A 138 20.70 17.17 -4.59
CA LYS A 138 21.19 17.56 -5.91
C LYS A 138 22.53 16.93 -6.22
N ILE A 139 22.66 16.35 -7.40
CA ILE A 139 23.94 16.02 -8.02
C ILE A 139 24.34 17.21 -8.88
N THR A 140 25.35 17.97 -8.43
CA THR A 140 25.85 19.17 -9.12
C THR A 140 27.05 18.90 -10.01
N SER A 141 27.74 17.78 -9.79
CA SER A 141 28.73 17.23 -10.70
C SER A 141 28.83 15.72 -10.54
N THR A 142 29.17 15.03 -11.63
CA THR A 142 29.39 13.58 -11.66
C THR A 142 30.46 13.27 -12.72
N HIS A 143 31.38 12.37 -12.44
CA HIS A 143 32.41 11.97 -13.41
C HIS A 143 31.85 10.90 -14.35
N ALA A 144 31.82 11.15 -15.65
CA ALA A 144 31.18 10.23 -16.61
C ALA A 144 31.77 8.80 -16.64
N ALA A 145 33.06 8.64 -16.32
CA ALA A 145 33.72 7.33 -16.22
C ALA A 145 33.51 6.63 -14.87
N ASP A 146 33.07 7.36 -13.85
CA ASP A 146 32.77 6.83 -12.52
C ASP A 146 31.65 7.65 -11.87
N PRO A 147 30.41 7.53 -12.40
CA PRO A 147 29.32 8.42 -12.03
C PRO A 147 28.83 8.13 -10.62
N ILE A 148 28.35 9.19 -9.96
CA ILE A 148 27.59 9.08 -8.71
C ILE A 148 26.38 8.16 -8.92
N ARG A 149 26.34 7.07 -8.16
CA ARG A 149 25.29 6.04 -8.22
C ARG A 149 25.14 5.35 -6.88
N ASN A 150 24.17 4.45 -6.78
CA ASN A 150 23.87 3.71 -5.56
C ASN A 150 23.78 4.65 -4.36
N ILE A 151 23.04 5.74 -4.47
CA ILE A 151 22.80 6.65 -3.35
C ILE A 151 21.87 5.96 -2.35
N ARG A 152 22.25 5.95 -1.08
CA ARG A 152 21.44 5.50 0.06
C ARG A 152 21.36 6.64 1.04
N VAL A 153 20.18 6.95 1.53
CA VAL A 153 19.95 7.98 2.55
C VAL A 153 19.33 7.28 3.75
N ILE A 154 20.18 6.91 4.70
CA ILE A 154 19.80 6.08 5.85
C ILE A 154 19.32 6.98 6.98
N MET A 155 18.11 6.74 7.47
CA MET A 155 17.53 7.46 8.60
C MET A 155 18.26 7.18 9.92
N PRO A 156 18.20 8.09 10.91
CA PRO A 156 18.86 7.90 12.20
C PRO A 156 18.20 6.80 13.04
N GLY A 157 19.01 6.14 13.86
CA GLY A 157 18.56 5.12 14.80
C GLY A 157 18.92 3.70 14.37
N GLY A 158 18.27 2.74 14.99
CA GLY A 158 18.49 1.32 14.77
C GLY A 158 17.39 0.47 15.41
N ILE A 159 17.69 -0.80 15.60
CA ILE A 159 16.83 -1.77 16.28
C ILE A 159 17.59 -2.47 17.40
N CYS A 160 16.86 -3.00 18.38
CA CYS A 160 17.43 -3.82 19.45
C CYS A 160 17.15 -5.30 19.20
N ASN A 161 18.10 -6.17 19.51
CA ASN A 161 17.93 -7.63 19.55
C ASN A 161 17.27 -8.21 18.27
N ASN A 162 17.60 -7.66 17.10
CA ASN A 162 16.99 -8.04 15.83
C ASN A 162 15.45 -7.93 15.76
N ASP A 163 14.81 -7.09 16.60
CA ASP A 163 13.38 -6.82 16.50
C ASP A 163 13.10 -5.82 15.36
N PRO A 164 12.54 -6.25 14.21
CA PRO A 164 12.36 -5.37 13.07
C PRO A 164 11.18 -4.39 13.25
N PHE A 165 10.41 -4.50 14.35
CA PHE A 165 9.17 -3.73 14.58
C PHE A 165 9.36 -2.53 15.50
N VAL A 166 10.51 -2.41 16.16
CA VAL A 166 10.76 -1.33 17.13
C VAL A 166 12.02 -0.59 16.77
N ARG A 167 11.85 0.68 16.39
CA ARG A 167 12.96 1.61 16.22
C ARG A 167 13.38 2.19 17.56
N VAL A 168 14.69 2.31 17.75
CA VAL A 168 15.31 3.08 18.83
C VAL A 168 16.19 4.19 18.27
N ALA A 169 16.35 5.28 19.01
CA ALA A 169 17.11 6.44 18.52
C ALA A 169 18.62 6.21 18.60
N LYS A 170 19.09 5.46 19.60
CA LYS A 170 20.51 5.23 19.90
C LYS A 170 20.71 3.97 20.74
N SER A 171 21.97 3.53 20.86
CA SER A 171 22.37 2.32 21.59
C SER A 171 21.91 2.29 23.05
N GLU A 172 21.89 3.43 23.74
CA GLU A 172 21.52 3.49 25.17
C GLU A 172 20.03 3.22 25.40
N ASP A 173 19.20 3.33 24.37
CA ASP A 173 17.78 3.00 24.44
C ASP A 173 17.53 1.49 24.31
N CYS A 174 18.57 0.70 24.00
CA CYS A 174 18.48 -0.75 23.91
C CYS A 174 18.83 -1.47 25.21
N ARG A 175 18.01 -2.45 25.54
CA ARG A 175 18.37 -3.52 26.49
C ARG A 175 18.85 -4.72 25.67
N GLY A 176 20.14 -4.79 25.39
CA GLY A 176 20.77 -5.85 24.58
C GLY A 176 21.48 -5.30 23.34
N ASP A 177 21.61 -6.13 22.31
CA ASP A 177 22.39 -5.81 21.12
C ASP A 177 21.70 -4.72 20.30
N TYR A 178 22.42 -3.64 20.04
CA TYR A 178 21.97 -2.55 19.18
C TYR A 178 22.57 -2.71 17.78
N GLU A 179 21.71 -2.66 16.77
CA GLU A 179 22.13 -2.61 15.37
C GLU A 179 21.68 -1.29 14.75
N ALA A 180 22.64 -0.44 14.41
CA ALA A 180 22.37 0.80 13.71
C ALA A 180 21.86 0.50 12.29
N PHE A 181 20.94 1.34 11.81
CA PHE A 181 20.45 1.23 10.44
C PHE A 181 21.55 1.34 9.39
N THR A 182 22.63 2.08 9.67
CA THR A 182 23.78 2.16 8.76
C THR A 182 24.46 0.82 8.52
N ASP A 183 24.31 -0.11 9.45
CA ASP A 183 24.98 -1.41 9.42
C ASP A 183 24.04 -2.51 8.87
N ASN A 184 22.72 -2.35 9.03
CA ASN A 184 21.73 -3.36 8.66
C ASN A 184 20.64 -2.91 7.66
N TYR A 185 20.71 -1.72 7.05
CA TYR A 185 19.68 -1.23 6.10
C TYR A 185 19.34 -2.20 4.95
N LYS A 186 20.25 -3.11 4.60
CA LYS A 186 20.03 -4.13 3.57
C LYS A 186 19.09 -5.25 4.03
N THR A 187 19.11 -5.59 5.32
CA THR A 187 18.25 -6.62 5.92
C THR A 187 17.05 -6.01 6.62
N GLN A 188 17.19 -4.82 7.21
CA GLN A 188 16.12 -3.98 7.74
C GLN A 188 15.68 -2.96 6.66
N VAL A 189 15.05 -3.47 5.60
CA VAL A 189 14.60 -2.64 4.47
C VAL A 189 13.50 -1.66 4.90
N PHE A 190 12.52 -2.17 5.64
CA PHE A 190 11.35 -1.41 6.04
C PHE A 190 11.58 -0.65 7.34
N ASN A 191 10.99 0.53 7.41
CA ASN A 191 10.90 1.33 8.63
C ASN A 191 10.12 0.53 9.72
N PRO A 192 10.67 0.35 10.93
CA PRO A 192 9.99 -0.41 11.99
C PRO A 192 8.59 0.10 12.32
N GLU A 193 8.36 1.42 12.35
CA GLU A 193 7.05 2.02 12.57
C GLU A 193 6.03 1.62 11.50
N PHE A 194 6.47 1.47 10.25
CA PHE A 194 5.63 1.01 9.14
C PHE A 194 5.27 -0.48 9.31
N LEU A 195 6.24 -1.33 9.64
CA LEU A 195 6.01 -2.74 9.93
C LEU A 195 5.04 -2.92 11.10
N ASN A 196 5.24 -2.17 12.19
CA ASN A 196 4.41 -2.26 13.38
C ASN A 196 2.97 -1.81 13.10
N PHE A 197 2.76 -0.77 12.28
CA PHE A 197 1.44 -0.35 11.84
C PHE A 197 0.71 -1.45 11.04
N LEU A 198 1.42 -2.17 10.18
CA LEU A 198 0.83 -3.20 9.33
C LEU A 198 0.64 -4.55 10.02
N ARG A 199 1.36 -4.81 11.11
CA ARG A 199 1.32 -6.06 11.87
C ARG A 199 -0.08 -6.59 12.19
N PRO A 200 -1.10 -5.77 12.49
CA PRO A 200 -2.44 -6.26 12.81
C PRO A 200 -3.25 -6.74 11.58
N PHE A 201 -2.85 -6.43 10.36
CA PHE A 201 -3.64 -6.74 9.15
C PHE A 201 -3.35 -8.15 8.64
N LYS A 202 -4.42 -8.87 8.24
CA LYS A 202 -4.31 -10.23 7.71
C LYS A 202 -3.89 -10.23 6.24
N VAL A 203 -4.43 -9.28 5.46
CA VAL A 203 -4.22 -9.20 4.01
C VAL A 203 -3.65 -7.83 3.66
N LEU A 204 -2.57 -7.80 2.89
CA LEU A 204 -2.01 -6.58 2.31
C LEU A 204 -2.38 -6.55 0.83
N ARG A 205 -3.19 -5.57 0.42
CA ARG A 205 -3.49 -5.34 -1.00
C ARG A 205 -2.54 -4.32 -1.58
N PHE A 206 -1.90 -4.68 -2.68
CA PHE A 206 -0.81 -3.91 -3.27
C PHE A 206 -1.23 -3.05 -4.47
N MET A 207 -2.52 -2.78 -4.66
CA MET A 207 -3.04 -2.08 -5.84
C MET A 207 -2.30 -0.75 -6.13
N ASP A 208 -2.21 0.15 -5.15
CA ASP A 208 -1.48 1.42 -5.33
C ASP A 208 0.04 1.21 -5.36
N THR A 209 0.55 0.26 -4.57
CA THR A 209 1.98 -0.10 -4.57
C THR A 209 2.43 -0.59 -5.94
N MET A 210 1.57 -1.29 -6.67
CA MET A 210 1.79 -1.78 -8.04
C MET A 210 1.47 -0.74 -9.12
N GLU A 211 0.95 0.44 -8.76
CA GLU A 211 0.48 1.46 -9.71
C GLU A 211 -0.46 0.85 -10.77
N ALA A 212 -1.39 0.00 -10.32
CA ALA A 212 -2.23 -0.81 -11.21
C ALA A 212 -3.19 0.04 -12.07
N ASN A 213 -3.67 1.17 -11.53
CA ASN A 213 -4.54 2.10 -12.23
C ASN A 213 -3.79 2.79 -13.39
N GLY A 214 -4.29 2.63 -14.62
CA GLY A 214 -3.66 3.22 -15.79
C GLY A 214 -2.24 2.70 -16.10
N SER A 215 -1.85 1.57 -15.52
CA SER A 215 -0.54 0.97 -15.74
C SER A 215 -0.29 0.73 -17.22
N LYS A 216 0.91 1.13 -17.69
CA LYS A 216 1.37 0.92 -19.07
C LYS A 216 2.24 -0.32 -19.21
N VAL A 217 2.53 -1.00 -18.10
CA VAL A 217 3.37 -2.21 -18.08
C VAL A 217 2.62 -3.34 -18.77
N LYS A 218 3.28 -3.93 -19.77
CA LYS A 218 2.76 -5.01 -20.60
C LYS A 218 3.64 -6.25 -20.51
N HIS A 219 4.96 -6.08 -20.55
CA HIS A 219 5.94 -7.16 -20.61
C HIS A 219 6.73 -7.28 -19.31
N TRP A 220 7.21 -8.49 -18.98
CA TRP A 220 7.89 -8.78 -17.71
C TRP A 220 9.14 -7.92 -17.46
N ASP A 221 9.87 -7.57 -18.52
CA ASP A 221 11.09 -6.76 -18.48
C ASP A 221 10.82 -5.26 -18.37
N GLU A 222 9.56 -4.81 -18.49
CA GLU A 222 9.16 -3.42 -18.29
C GLU A 222 8.85 -3.06 -16.82
N ARG A 223 8.83 -4.08 -15.93
CA ARG A 223 8.56 -3.88 -14.50
C ARG A 223 9.71 -3.14 -13.82
N HIS A 224 9.38 -2.52 -12.69
CA HIS A 224 10.38 -2.03 -11.76
C HIS A 224 11.23 -3.18 -11.19
N ARG A 225 12.55 -3.00 -11.16
CA ARG A 225 13.50 -3.95 -10.59
C ARG A 225 13.98 -3.49 -9.23
N TYR A 226 14.37 -4.46 -8.39
CA TYR A 226 14.84 -4.16 -7.04
C TYR A 226 16.11 -3.30 -7.01
N ASP A 227 16.96 -3.42 -8.02
CA ASP A 227 18.21 -2.67 -8.19
C ASP A 227 18.05 -1.28 -8.84
N ASP A 228 16.84 -0.89 -9.22
CA ASP A 228 16.56 0.46 -9.71
C ASP A 228 16.77 1.51 -8.60
N ALA A 229 17.12 2.73 -8.99
CA ALA A 229 17.58 3.79 -8.10
C ALA A 229 16.54 4.19 -7.04
N THR A 230 15.26 4.18 -7.42
CA THR A 230 14.12 4.48 -6.55
C THR A 230 12.94 3.64 -6.98
N TRP A 231 12.12 3.17 -6.05
CA TRP A 231 10.93 2.35 -6.32
C TRP A 231 9.66 3.19 -6.54
N MET A 232 9.78 4.53 -6.60
CA MET A 232 8.71 5.41 -7.05
C MET A 232 8.70 5.50 -8.58
N GLY A 233 7.58 5.17 -9.24
CA GLY A 233 7.49 5.24 -10.70
C GLY A 233 6.15 4.74 -11.24
N GLU A 234 5.89 4.94 -12.53
CA GLU A 234 4.63 4.49 -13.18
C GLU A 234 4.54 2.96 -13.33
N GLN A 235 5.65 2.26 -13.11
CA GLN A 235 5.75 0.80 -13.19
C GLN A 235 5.31 0.09 -11.90
N GLY A 236 5.04 0.83 -10.83
CA GLY A 236 4.84 0.28 -9.49
C GLY A 236 6.13 -0.13 -8.80
N ALA A 237 6.03 -0.66 -7.58
CA ALA A 237 7.15 -1.18 -6.82
C ALA A 237 7.56 -2.59 -7.29
N PRO A 238 8.81 -3.01 -7.06
CA PRO A 238 9.27 -4.36 -7.39
C PRO A 238 8.49 -5.46 -6.63
N ILE A 239 8.22 -6.58 -7.30
CA ILE A 239 7.52 -7.74 -6.70
C ILE A 239 8.30 -8.34 -5.52
N GLU A 240 9.62 -8.29 -5.60
CA GLU A 240 10.53 -8.73 -4.55
C GLU A 240 10.24 -8.02 -3.22
N LEU A 241 9.93 -6.72 -3.28
CA LEU A 241 9.63 -5.90 -2.11
C LEU A 241 8.28 -6.27 -1.49
N MET A 242 7.25 -6.46 -2.32
CA MET A 242 5.91 -6.80 -1.85
C MET A 242 5.87 -8.18 -1.19
N VAL A 243 6.58 -9.16 -1.77
CA VAL A 243 6.74 -10.50 -1.20
C VAL A 243 7.55 -10.48 0.11
N ASP A 244 8.63 -9.70 0.18
CA ASP A 244 9.40 -9.53 1.43
C ASP A 244 8.53 -8.94 2.56
N LEU A 245 7.72 -7.91 2.25
CA LEU A 245 6.81 -7.31 3.23
C LEU A 245 5.80 -8.32 3.76
N ALA A 246 5.12 -9.05 2.87
CA ALA A 246 4.15 -10.09 3.23
C ALA A 246 4.80 -11.19 4.09
N ASN A 247 5.99 -11.65 3.70
CA ASN A 247 6.74 -12.68 4.43
C ASN A 247 7.15 -12.25 5.84
N ARG A 248 7.58 -10.99 6.02
CA ARG A 248 7.97 -10.45 7.33
C ARG A 248 6.77 -10.32 8.28
N LEU A 249 5.65 -9.83 7.75
CA LEU A 249 4.42 -9.64 8.51
C LEU A 249 3.64 -10.94 8.73
N GLN A 250 3.94 -11.98 7.95
CA GLN A 250 3.13 -13.20 7.86
C GLN A 250 1.68 -12.86 7.49
N ALA A 251 1.52 -11.93 6.55
CA ALA A 251 0.23 -11.50 6.01
C ALA A 251 0.03 -12.06 4.61
N ASP A 252 -1.21 -12.42 4.28
CA ASP A 252 -1.59 -12.81 2.93
C ASP A 252 -1.39 -11.63 1.96
N ALA A 253 -1.02 -11.92 0.72
CA ALA A 253 -0.69 -10.91 -0.28
C ALA A 253 -1.77 -10.86 -1.36
N TRP A 254 -2.29 -9.66 -1.65
CA TRP A 254 -3.24 -9.42 -2.74
C TRP A 254 -2.60 -8.56 -3.82
N PHE A 255 -2.39 -9.17 -4.99
CA PHE A 255 -1.80 -8.55 -6.17
C PHE A 255 -2.86 -8.19 -7.20
N THR A 256 -2.75 -6.97 -7.75
CA THR A 256 -3.64 -6.45 -8.78
C THR A 256 -2.82 -6.22 -10.05
N LEU A 257 -2.90 -7.15 -11.01
CA LEU A 257 -2.01 -7.17 -12.17
C LEU A 257 -2.40 -6.09 -13.21
N PRO A 258 -1.46 -5.52 -13.97
CA PRO A 258 -1.75 -4.53 -15.02
C PRO A 258 -2.74 -5.06 -16.07
N HIS A 259 -3.69 -4.22 -16.50
CA HIS A 259 -4.66 -4.58 -17.54
C HIS A 259 -4.04 -4.85 -18.91
N LEU A 260 -2.84 -4.33 -19.18
CA LEU A 260 -2.11 -4.59 -20.42
C LEU A 260 -1.17 -5.79 -20.33
N ALA A 261 -1.00 -6.41 -19.16
CA ALA A 261 -0.06 -7.50 -18.96
C ALA A 261 -0.35 -8.68 -19.90
N ASP A 262 0.68 -9.10 -20.63
CA ASP A 262 0.61 -10.31 -21.45
C ASP A 262 0.72 -11.58 -20.59
N ASP A 263 0.44 -12.73 -21.20
CA ASP A 263 0.46 -14.02 -20.49
C ASP A 263 1.85 -14.39 -19.97
N ASN A 264 2.92 -13.90 -20.61
CA ASN A 264 4.28 -14.13 -20.13
C ASN A 264 4.55 -13.34 -18.84
N TYR A 265 4.14 -12.07 -18.77
CA TYR A 265 4.18 -11.28 -17.54
C TYR A 265 3.44 -12.01 -16.42
N VAL A 266 2.20 -12.45 -16.69
CA VAL A 266 1.37 -13.16 -15.69
C VAL A 266 2.07 -14.43 -15.19
N LYS A 267 2.67 -15.22 -16.10
CA LYS A 267 3.36 -16.46 -15.77
C LYS A 267 4.63 -16.23 -14.95
N GLU A 268 5.46 -15.26 -15.32
CA GLU A 268 6.68 -14.92 -14.57
C GLU A 268 6.35 -14.35 -13.19
N PHE A 269 5.30 -13.53 -13.09
CA PHE A 269 4.80 -13.00 -11.82
C PHE A 269 4.33 -14.13 -10.90
N ALA A 270 3.52 -15.06 -11.41
CA ALA A 270 3.08 -16.25 -10.67
C ALA A 270 4.27 -17.13 -10.24
N THR A 271 5.25 -17.33 -11.12
CA THR A 271 6.44 -18.15 -10.84
C THR A 271 7.27 -17.56 -9.71
N TYR A 272 7.47 -16.24 -9.72
CA TYR A 272 8.18 -15.54 -8.65
C TYR A 272 7.45 -15.69 -7.31
N ILE A 273 6.13 -15.49 -7.26
CA ILE A 273 5.36 -15.66 -6.02
C ILE A 273 5.47 -17.08 -5.50
N LYS A 274 5.26 -18.09 -6.36
CA LYS A 274 5.33 -19.50 -5.97
C LYS A 274 6.67 -19.88 -5.35
N ALA A 275 7.76 -19.30 -5.84
CA ALA A 275 9.11 -19.57 -5.35
C ALA A 275 9.46 -18.81 -4.06
N ASN A 276 8.90 -17.62 -3.83
CA ASN A 276 9.42 -16.68 -2.81
C ASN A 276 8.41 -16.34 -1.70
N LEU A 277 7.10 -16.47 -1.94
CA LEU A 277 6.10 -16.27 -0.89
C LEU A 277 6.06 -17.49 0.04
N LYS A 278 6.04 -17.25 1.35
CA LYS A 278 5.95 -18.32 2.36
C LYS A 278 4.73 -19.21 2.10
N PRO A 279 4.88 -20.55 2.12
CA PRO A 279 3.87 -21.44 1.59
C PRO A 279 2.57 -21.52 2.41
N GLN A 280 2.56 -21.01 3.63
CA GLN A 280 1.37 -20.89 4.46
C GLN A 280 0.52 -19.65 4.16
N LEU A 281 1.06 -18.68 3.41
CA LEU A 281 0.36 -17.43 3.08
C LEU A 281 -0.50 -17.61 1.83
N LYS A 282 -1.66 -16.95 1.81
CA LYS A 282 -2.53 -16.89 0.63
C LYS A 282 -2.06 -15.81 -0.34
N THR A 283 -2.31 -16.07 -1.62
CA THR A 283 -2.08 -15.15 -2.74
C THR A 283 -3.43 -14.84 -3.37
N TYR A 284 -3.95 -13.64 -3.12
CA TYR A 284 -5.12 -13.12 -3.82
C TYR A 284 -4.67 -12.53 -5.15
N ILE A 285 -5.34 -12.91 -6.24
CA ILE A 285 -5.03 -12.45 -7.60
C ILE A 285 -6.24 -11.78 -8.23
N GLU A 286 -6.02 -10.58 -8.75
CA GLU A 286 -7.04 -9.73 -9.35
C GLU A 286 -6.48 -9.16 -10.65
N TYR A 287 -7.26 -9.25 -11.73
CA TYR A 287 -6.89 -8.69 -13.02
C TYR A 287 -7.26 -7.20 -13.05
N SER A 288 -6.31 -6.29 -12.83
CA SER A 288 -6.53 -4.83 -12.79
C SER A 288 -7.51 -4.34 -11.72
N ASN A 289 -7.52 -3.02 -11.48
CA ASN A 289 -8.38 -2.36 -10.51
C ASN A 289 -9.57 -1.67 -11.20
N GLU A 290 -10.75 -1.74 -10.59
CA GLU A 290 -11.97 -1.01 -10.97
C GLU A 290 -12.22 -0.90 -12.48
N VAL A 291 -12.19 -2.04 -13.18
CA VAL A 291 -12.40 -2.09 -14.64
C VAL A 291 -13.85 -1.70 -15.03
N TRP A 292 -14.71 -1.45 -14.05
CA TRP A 292 -16.04 -0.85 -14.19
C TRP A 292 -16.05 0.68 -14.14
N ASN A 293 -14.97 1.34 -13.70
CA ASN A 293 -14.92 2.77 -13.47
C ASN A 293 -14.41 3.52 -14.71
N GLY A 294 -15.33 4.26 -15.35
CA GLY A 294 -15.05 5.03 -16.57
C GLY A 294 -14.09 6.21 -16.43
N GLN A 295 -13.58 6.49 -15.23
CA GLN A 295 -12.48 7.45 -15.05
C GLN A 295 -11.11 6.87 -15.42
N PHE A 296 -10.99 5.55 -15.52
CA PHE A 296 -9.70 4.89 -15.72
C PHE A 296 -9.50 4.33 -17.14
N PRO A 297 -8.27 4.38 -17.68
CA PRO A 297 -7.96 3.82 -19.00
C PRO A 297 -8.30 2.33 -19.14
N GLN A 298 -8.12 1.53 -18.08
CA GLN A 298 -8.42 0.10 -18.13
C GLN A 298 -9.89 -0.22 -18.41
N PHE A 299 -10.83 0.64 -18.00
CA PHE A 299 -12.24 0.50 -18.35
C PHE A 299 -12.44 0.63 -19.86
N HIS A 300 -11.83 1.65 -20.46
CA HIS A 300 -11.95 1.89 -21.90
C HIS A 300 -11.32 0.75 -22.71
N TYR A 301 -10.14 0.28 -22.29
CA TYR A 301 -9.51 -0.90 -22.86
C TYR A 301 -10.44 -2.12 -22.82
N ALA A 302 -11.05 -2.41 -21.67
CA ALA A 302 -11.96 -3.54 -21.54
C ALA A 302 -13.19 -3.41 -22.44
N VAL A 303 -13.79 -2.21 -22.52
CA VAL A 303 -14.91 -1.92 -23.43
C VAL A 303 -14.52 -2.16 -24.89
N ASP A 304 -13.36 -1.66 -25.32
CA ASP A 304 -12.89 -1.83 -26.70
C ASP A 304 -12.66 -3.31 -27.04
N GLN A 305 -12.03 -4.06 -26.14
CA GLN A 305 -11.84 -5.51 -26.31
C GLN A 305 -13.19 -6.26 -26.33
N GLY A 306 -14.10 -5.94 -25.44
CA GLY A 306 -15.44 -6.54 -25.38
C GLY A 306 -16.25 -6.30 -26.66
N VAL A 307 -16.19 -5.09 -27.21
CA VAL A 307 -16.83 -4.74 -28.49
C VAL A 307 -16.17 -5.46 -29.65
N GLN A 308 -14.84 -5.49 -29.71
CA GLN A 308 -14.09 -6.18 -30.76
C GLN A 308 -14.42 -7.68 -30.80
N LEU A 309 -14.56 -8.30 -29.63
CA LEU A 309 -14.94 -9.70 -29.47
C LEU A 309 -16.45 -9.94 -29.60
N LYS A 310 -17.26 -8.89 -29.79
CA LYS A 310 -18.72 -8.94 -29.91
C LYS A 310 -19.39 -9.66 -28.73
N LEU A 311 -18.94 -9.37 -27.51
CA LEU A 311 -19.42 -10.06 -26.31
C LEU A 311 -20.85 -9.69 -25.91
N ASP A 312 -21.27 -8.45 -26.19
CA ASP A 312 -22.63 -7.99 -26.03
C ASP A 312 -22.89 -6.77 -26.93
N SER A 313 -24.17 -6.49 -27.23
CA SER A 313 -24.59 -5.28 -27.95
C SER A 313 -24.47 -4.00 -27.11
N ASN A 314 -24.63 -4.10 -25.79
CA ASN A 314 -24.33 -3.04 -24.84
C ASN A 314 -22.82 -3.02 -24.59
N LYS A 315 -22.13 -2.02 -25.12
CA LYS A 315 -20.66 -1.88 -25.02
C LYS A 315 -20.14 -1.89 -23.57
N TRP A 316 -20.92 -1.38 -22.60
CA TRP A 316 -20.51 -1.35 -21.21
C TRP A 316 -20.52 -2.75 -20.60
N LEU A 317 -21.59 -3.52 -20.87
CA LEU A 317 -21.66 -4.92 -20.49
C LEU A 317 -20.58 -5.73 -21.22
N ALA A 318 -20.38 -5.49 -22.52
CA ALA A 318 -19.34 -6.16 -23.30
C ALA A 318 -17.95 -6.02 -22.64
N GLY A 319 -17.63 -4.82 -22.11
CA GLY A 319 -16.39 -4.60 -21.37
C GLY A 319 -16.29 -5.38 -20.07
N GLN A 320 -17.37 -5.46 -19.28
CA GLN A 320 -17.39 -6.27 -18.05
C GLN A 320 -17.30 -7.77 -18.34
N LEU A 321 -17.92 -8.25 -19.42
CA LEU A 321 -17.80 -9.64 -19.86
C LEU A 321 -16.37 -9.96 -20.32
N PHE A 322 -15.70 -9.02 -21.00
CA PHE A 322 -14.29 -9.16 -21.35
C PHE A 322 -13.42 -9.25 -20.09
N TYR A 323 -13.63 -8.36 -19.13
CA TYR A 323 -12.92 -8.37 -17.84
C TYR A 323 -13.04 -9.73 -17.15
N ALA A 324 -14.25 -10.29 -17.04
CA ALA A 324 -14.46 -11.59 -16.42
C ALA A 324 -13.75 -12.73 -17.18
N ARG A 325 -13.84 -12.75 -18.52
CA ARG A 325 -13.11 -13.73 -19.35
C ARG A 325 -11.60 -13.65 -19.16
N ARG A 326 -11.04 -12.44 -19.22
CA ARG A 326 -9.59 -12.22 -19.07
C ARG A 326 -9.09 -12.54 -17.66
N SER A 327 -9.91 -12.28 -16.64
CA SER A 327 -9.61 -12.70 -15.26
C SER A 327 -9.49 -14.22 -15.16
N ILE A 328 -10.43 -14.98 -15.75
CA ILE A 328 -10.40 -16.45 -15.77
C ILE A 328 -9.18 -16.98 -16.52
N GLU A 329 -8.79 -16.37 -17.64
CA GLU A 329 -7.55 -16.72 -18.36
C GLU A 329 -6.32 -16.54 -17.47
N MET A 330 -6.23 -15.40 -16.77
CA MET A 330 -5.15 -15.12 -15.81
C MET A 330 -5.14 -16.16 -14.68
N PHE A 331 -6.30 -16.52 -14.12
CA PHE A 331 -6.42 -17.52 -13.06
C PHE A 331 -5.88 -18.89 -13.49
N LYS A 332 -6.18 -19.32 -14.72
CA LYS A 332 -5.67 -20.58 -15.27
C LYS A 332 -4.14 -20.60 -15.40
N ILE A 333 -3.52 -19.47 -15.73
CA ILE A 333 -2.06 -19.36 -15.77
C ILE A 333 -1.48 -19.54 -14.37
N PHE A 334 -2.04 -18.86 -13.36
CA PHE A 334 -1.63 -19.02 -11.97
C PHE A 334 -1.83 -20.45 -11.48
N GLU A 335 -2.98 -21.06 -11.73
CA GLU A 335 -3.27 -22.46 -11.36
C GLU A 335 -2.23 -23.43 -11.92
N SER A 336 -1.86 -23.26 -13.21
CA SER A 336 -0.84 -24.08 -13.85
C SER A 336 0.54 -23.95 -13.19
N VAL A 337 0.91 -22.75 -12.73
CA VAL A 337 2.20 -22.51 -12.04
C VAL A 337 2.17 -23.05 -10.61
N PHE A 338 1.04 -22.91 -9.92
CA PHE A 338 0.89 -23.33 -8.53
C PHE A 338 0.59 -24.82 -8.36
N ASN A 339 0.39 -25.55 -9.47
CA ASN A 339 -0.07 -26.93 -9.51
C ASN A 339 -1.39 -27.13 -8.76
N HIS A 340 -2.34 -26.21 -8.94
CA HIS A 340 -3.64 -26.22 -8.28
C HIS A 340 -3.58 -26.33 -6.74
N ASN A 341 -2.59 -25.72 -6.09
CA ASN A 341 -2.54 -25.73 -4.62
C ASN A 341 -3.52 -24.72 -4.00
N ASP A 342 -3.80 -24.90 -2.70
CA ASP A 342 -4.74 -24.06 -1.96
C ASP A 342 -4.19 -22.66 -1.61
N GLN A 343 -3.05 -22.20 -2.13
CA GLN A 343 -2.56 -20.84 -1.81
C GLN A 343 -3.31 -19.75 -2.57
N LEU A 344 -3.88 -20.07 -3.73
CA LEU A 344 -4.53 -19.07 -4.59
C LEU A 344 -5.92 -18.69 -4.06
N VAL A 345 -6.23 -17.40 -4.16
CA VAL A 345 -7.60 -16.87 -4.06
C VAL A 345 -7.87 -16.03 -5.31
N ARG A 346 -8.71 -16.54 -6.19
CA ARG A 346 -9.03 -15.96 -7.50
C ARG A 346 -10.17 -14.96 -7.35
N VAL A 347 -9.85 -13.66 -7.51
CA VAL A 347 -10.78 -12.57 -7.18
C VAL A 347 -11.35 -11.92 -8.44
N LEU A 348 -12.68 -11.94 -8.55
CA LEU A 348 -13.41 -11.20 -9.58
C LEU A 348 -14.06 -9.96 -8.94
N ALA A 349 -13.63 -8.76 -9.33
CA ALA A 349 -14.07 -7.51 -8.72
C ALA A 349 -15.20 -6.83 -9.52
N THR A 350 -16.09 -6.12 -8.83
CA THR A 350 -17.22 -5.38 -9.43
C THR A 350 -17.60 -4.14 -8.61
N GLN A 351 -18.46 -3.30 -9.18
CA GLN A 351 -18.97 -2.10 -8.53
C GLN A 351 -20.06 -2.44 -7.50
N ALA A 352 -19.92 -1.96 -6.27
CA ALA A 352 -20.93 -2.18 -5.22
C ALA A 352 -22.32 -1.64 -5.61
N ALA A 353 -22.40 -0.46 -6.21
CA ALA A 353 -23.67 0.16 -6.60
C ALA A 353 -24.34 -0.50 -7.83
N ASN A 354 -23.76 -1.53 -8.43
CA ASN A 354 -24.28 -2.16 -9.64
C ASN A 354 -24.17 -3.70 -9.60
N VAL A 355 -25.11 -4.32 -8.89
CA VAL A 355 -25.20 -5.79 -8.76
C VAL A 355 -25.40 -6.51 -10.09
N TRP A 356 -26.02 -5.86 -11.06
CA TRP A 356 -26.29 -6.45 -12.37
C TRP A 356 -25.01 -6.85 -13.12
N PHE A 357 -23.94 -6.05 -12.99
CA PHE A 357 -22.64 -6.44 -13.53
C PHE A 357 -22.09 -7.69 -12.85
N ALA A 358 -22.23 -7.79 -11.52
CA ALA A 358 -21.80 -8.97 -10.77
C ALA A 358 -22.49 -10.25 -11.28
N GLU A 359 -23.81 -10.20 -11.41
CA GLU A 359 -24.62 -11.32 -11.92
C GLU A 359 -24.17 -11.74 -13.33
N LYS A 360 -23.99 -10.79 -14.23
CA LYS A 360 -23.59 -11.08 -15.62
C LYS A 360 -22.18 -11.61 -15.75
N MET A 361 -21.25 -11.10 -14.95
CA MET A 361 -19.87 -11.58 -14.96
C MET A 361 -19.76 -13.00 -14.39
N MET A 362 -20.50 -13.34 -13.34
CA MET A 362 -20.52 -14.71 -12.79
C MET A 362 -21.19 -15.73 -13.71
N GLN A 363 -22.01 -15.29 -14.67
CA GLN A 363 -22.60 -16.15 -15.72
C GLN A 363 -21.62 -16.45 -16.87
N VAL A 364 -20.43 -15.84 -16.91
CA VAL A 364 -19.41 -16.14 -17.93
C VAL A 364 -18.93 -17.59 -17.79
N PRO A 365 -18.79 -18.35 -18.89
CA PRO A 365 -18.29 -19.72 -18.83
C PRO A 365 -16.93 -19.82 -18.12
N GLY A 366 -16.81 -20.70 -17.13
CA GLY A 366 -15.62 -20.86 -16.31
C GLY A 366 -15.62 -20.05 -15.01
N ALA A 367 -16.55 -19.11 -14.81
CA ALA A 367 -16.55 -18.28 -13.60
C ALA A 367 -16.83 -19.09 -12.33
N ALA A 368 -17.82 -19.98 -12.35
CA ALA A 368 -18.18 -20.80 -11.20
C ALA A 368 -17.06 -21.78 -10.78
N GLU A 369 -16.20 -22.18 -11.71
CA GLU A 369 -15.09 -23.10 -11.46
C GLU A 369 -13.79 -22.39 -11.05
N HIS A 370 -13.59 -21.15 -11.51
CA HIS A 370 -12.32 -20.43 -11.38
C HIS A 370 -12.37 -19.18 -10.51
N VAL A 371 -13.52 -18.79 -9.95
CA VAL A 371 -13.63 -17.65 -9.03
C VAL A 371 -13.80 -18.18 -7.61
N ASP A 372 -12.96 -17.72 -6.68
CA ASP A 372 -13.09 -18.03 -5.25
C ASP A 372 -13.85 -16.93 -4.50
N ALA A 373 -13.71 -15.68 -4.96
CA ALA A 373 -14.30 -14.53 -4.31
C ALA A 373 -14.81 -13.47 -5.31
N LEU A 374 -16.05 -13.04 -5.08
CA LEU A 374 -16.62 -11.83 -5.67
C LEU A 374 -16.27 -10.63 -4.78
N ALA A 375 -15.55 -9.65 -5.32
CA ALA A 375 -15.09 -8.49 -4.57
C ALA A 375 -15.83 -7.20 -4.95
N ILE A 376 -16.14 -6.35 -3.97
CA ILE A 376 -16.77 -5.04 -4.19
C ILE A 376 -16.05 -3.89 -3.46
N ALA A 377 -16.33 -2.64 -3.86
CA ALA A 377 -15.94 -1.41 -3.15
C ALA A 377 -17.15 -0.70 -2.49
N PRO A 378 -17.64 -1.17 -1.33
CA PRO A 378 -18.88 -0.67 -0.72
C PRO A 378 -18.67 0.61 0.10
N TYR A 379 -18.19 1.70 -0.50
CA TYR A 379 -18.06 2.97 0.21
C TYR A 379 -19.40 3.54 0.70
N PHE A 380 -19.39 4.21 1.85
CA PHE A 380 -20.51 5.04 2.30
C PHE A 380 -20.19 6.54 2.20
N GLY A 381 -21.20 7.36 1.90
CA GLY A 381 -21.12 8.82 1.96
C GLY A 381 -20.64 9.52 0.68
N GLY A 382 -20.34 8.78 -0.39
CA GLY A 382 -19.87 9.31 -1.69
C GLY A 382 -20.80 10.38 -2.29
N GLY A 383 -22.11 10.22 -2.13
CA GLY A 383 -23.11 11.14 -2.66
C GLY A 383 -23.00 12.58 -2.14
N TYR A 384 -22.54 12.78 -0.89
CA TYR A 384 -22.45 14.12 -0.28
C TYR A 384 -21.39 15.03 -0.93
N GLY A 385 -20.48 14.45 -1.71
CA GLY A 385 -19.52 15.19 -2.53
C GLY A 385 -20.11 15.79 -3.82
N HIS A 386 -21.28 15.33 -4.26
CA HIS A 386 -21.88 15.69 -5.54
C HIS A 386 -22.51 17.09 -5.51
N PRO A 387 -22.57 17.81 -6.65
CA PRO A 387 -23.34 19.05 -6.79
C PRO A 387 -24.80 18.96 -6.34
N ASP A 388 -25.46 17.82 -6.54
CA ASP A 388 -26.88 17.68 -6.19
C ASP A 388 -27.14 17.70 -4.68
N GLN A 389 -26.11 17.45 -3.87
CA GLN A 389 -26.18 17.53 -2.41
C GLN A 389 -25.75 18.90 -1.86
N ALA A 390 -25.44 19.88 -2.71
CA ALA A 390 -24.92 21.18 -2.28
C ALA A 390 -25.87 21.94 -1.33
N SER A 391 -27.18 21.92 -1.60
CA SER A 391 -28.19 22.61 -0.78
C SER A 391 -28.16 22.17 0.69
N PHE A 392 -27.95 20.88 0.94
CA PHE A 392 -27.75 20.33 2.27
C PHE A 392 -26.33 20.60 2.79
N VAL A 393 -25.31 20.10 2.08
CA VAL A 393 -23.95 20.01 2.63
C VAL A 393 -23.31 21.38 2.83
N ASP A 394 -23.64 22.38 2.02
CA ASP A 394 -23.08 23.73 2.17
C ASP A 394 -23.59 24.47 3.42
N THR A 395 -24.66 23.99 4.06
CA THR A 395 -25.23 24.56 5.30
C THR A 395 -25.16 23.62 6.50
N ALA A 396 -24.83 22.34 6.28
CA ALA A 396 -24.76 21.32 7.30
C ALA A 396 -23.69 21.59 8.36
N SER A 397 -24.02 21.32 9.61
CA SER A 397 -23.04 21.15 10.69
C SER A 397 -22.37 19.76 10.61
N VAL A 398 -21.29 19.58 11.37
CA VAL A 398 -20.64 18.27 11.56
C VAL A 398 -21.65 17.22 12.03
N ASN A 399 -22.53 17.57 12.98
CA ASN A 399 -23.55 16.67 13.52
C ASN A 399 -24.62 16.32 12.48
N ASP A 400 -25.02 17.27 11.63
CA ASP A 400 -26.00 16.99 10.57
C ASP A 400 -25.46 15.96 9.58
N LEU A 401 -24.18 16.11 9.17
CA LEU A 401 -23.57 15.16 8.24
C LEU A 401 -23.31 13.80 8.90
N LEU A 402 -22.85 13.75 10.16
CA LEU A 402 -22.71 12.49 10.90
C LEU A 402 -24.02 11.72 11.01
N LYS A 403 -25.13 12.42 11.31
CA LYS A 403 -26.47 11.84 11.34
C LYS A 403 -26.84 11.24 9.98
N ARG A 404 -26.62 11.98 8.89
CA ARG A 404 -26.92 11.52 7.52
C ARG A 404 -26.07 10.32 7.11
N LEU A 405 -24.79 10.28 7.51
CA LEU A 405 -23.93 9.12 7.27
C LEU A 405 -24.45 7.88 7.98
N ARG A 406 -24.89 8.03 9.23
CA ARG A 406 -25.45 6.94 10.04
C ARG A 406 -26.79 6.43 9.50
N ASP A 407 -27.71 7.35 9.22
CA ASP A 407 -29.12 7.03 9.00
C ASP A 407 -29.44 6.74 7.52
N ASP A 408 -28.65 7.28 6.58
CA ASP A 408 -28.90 7.15 5.15
C ASP A 408 -27.77 6.39 4.43
N ALA A 409 -26.53 6.87 4.55
CA ALA A 409 -25.43 6.39 3.70
C ALA A 409 -24.92 4.97 4.06
N ILE A 410 -24.83 4.63 5.35
CA ILE A 410 -24.48 3.27 5.77
C ILE A 410 -25.58 2.27 5.32
N PRO A 411 -26.88 2.51 5.59
CA PRO A 411 -27.95 1.63 5.11
C PRO A 411 -27.95 1.44 3.58
N GLU A 412 -27.68 2.49 2.80
CA GLU A 412 -27.55 2.41 1.35
C GLU A 412 -26.41 1.46 0.94
N ALA A 413 -25.20 1.67 1.46
CA ALA A 413 -24.05 0.82 1.17
C ALA A 413 -24.32 -0.65 1.56
N ILE A 414 -24.97 -0.88 2.70
CA ILE A 414 -25.31 -2.24 3.16
C ILE A 414 -26.42 -2.88 2.30
N ALA A 415 -27.33 -2.11 1.71
CA ALA A 415 -28.30 -2.64 0.76
C ALA A 415 -27.60 -3.23 -0.47
N TRP A 416 -26.57 -2.56 -0.99
CA TRP A 416 -25.72 -3.08 -2.06
C TRP A 416 -24.98 -4.35 -1.66
N VAL A 417 -24.40 -4.38 -0.45
CA VAL A 417 -23.71 -5.57 0.09
C VAL A 417 -24.67 -6.77 0.13
N ARG A 418 -25.90 -6.59 0.63
CA ARG A 418 -26.90 -7.66 0.69
C ARG A 418 -27.31 -8.18 -0.68
N GLN A 419 -27.34 -7.33 -1.71
CA GLN A 419 -27.61 -7.76 -3.08
C GLN A 419 -26.46 -8.64 -3.61
N HIS A 420 -25.21 -8.20 -3.43
CA HIS A 420 -24.03 -8.97 -3.84
C HIS A 420 -23.86 -10.27 -3.05
N ALA A 421 -24.25 -10.30 -1.77
CA ALA A 421 -24.22 -11.52 -0.96
C ALA A 421 -25.14 -12.61 -1.52
N LYS A 422 -26.26 -12.23 -2.16
CA LYS A 422 -27.15 -13.19 -2.84
C LYS A 422 -26.46 -13.79 -4.06
N VAL A 423 -25.80 -12.96 -4.88
CA VAL A 423 -25.03 -13.42 -6.05
C VAL A 423 -23.89 -14.33 -5.61
N ALA A 424 -23.08 -13.91 -4.65
CA ALA A 424 -21.98 -14.73 -4.13
C ALA A 424 -22.47 -16.09 -3.62
N LYS A 425 -23.59 -16.11 -2.87
CA LYS A 425 -24.22 -17.35 -2.40
C LYS A 425 -24.75 -18.23 -3.52
N GLU A 426 -25.36 -17.66 -4.56
CA GLU A 426 -25.88 -18.40 -5.72
C GLU A 426 -24.77 -19.16 -6.45
N PHE A 427 -23.59 -18.53 -6.58
CA PHE A 427 -22.43 -19.12 -7.26
C PHE A 427 -21.46 -19.86 -6.33
N GLY A 428 -21.73 -19.91 -5.02
CA GLY A 428 -20.90 -20.62 -4.05
C GLY A 428 -19.53 -20.00 -3.80
N VAL A 429 -19.38 -18.68 -3.99
CA VAL A 429 -18.14 -17.93 -3.79
C VAL A 429 -18.22 -17.02 -2.58
N ASP A 430 -17.07 -16.59 -2.06
CA ASP A 430 -17.03 -15.61 -0.97
C ASP A 430 -17.38 -14.20 -1.46
N LEU A 431 -18.07 -13.41 -0.63
CA LEU A 431 -18.20 -11.96 -0.82
C LEU A 431 -17.11 -11.24 -0.01
N ILE A 432 -16.21 -10.53 -0.70
CA ILE A 432 -15.13 -9.76 -0.06
C ILE A 432 -15.17 -8.29 -0.49
N SER A 433 -14.42 -7.43 0.21
CA SER A 433 -14.17 -6.05 -0.21
C SER A 433 -12.71 -5.89 -0.62
N TYR A 434 -12.49 -5.32 -1.82
CA TYR A 434 -11.14 -4.94 -2.29
C TYR A 434 -10.73 -3.55 -1.79
N GLU A 435 -11.70 -2.72 -1.46
CA GLU A 435 -11.55 -1.47 -0.72
C GLU A 435 -12.87 -1.03 -0.09
N GLY A 436 -12.83 -0.02 0.78
CA GLY A 436 -14.04 0.53 1.39
C GLY A 436 -13.75 1.40 2.60
N GLY A 437 -14.84 1.87 3.21
CA GLY A 437 -14.85 2.88 4.26
C GLY A 437 -15.71 4.08 3.86
N GLN A 438 -15.37 5.25 4.38
CA GLN A 438 -16.03 6.51 4.01
C GLN A 438 -15.52 7.04 2.66
N HIS A 439 -16.37 7.73 1.91
CA HIS A 439 -16.02 8.45 0.69
C HIS A 439 -16.49 9.92 0.77
N LEU A 440 -15.92 10.71 1.67
CA LEU A 440 -16.15 12.16 1.77
C LEU A 440 -15.09 12.91 0.95
N ALA A 441 -15.33 12.98 -0.35
CA ALA A 441 -14.54 13.75 -1.30
C ALA A 441 -15.48 14.55 -2.20
N GLY A 442 -15.13 15.81 -2.50
CA GLY A 442 -15.89 16.59 -3.48
C GLY A 442 -15.66 16.03 -4.89
N VAL A 443 -16.68 16.05 -5.73
CA VAL A 443 -16.60 15.62 -7.14
C VAL A 443 -17.18 16.69 -8.07
N ALA A 444 -16.92 16.55 -9.37
CA ALA A 444 -17.48 17.44 -10.40
C ALA A 444 -17.27 18.94 -10.11
N GLY A 445 -16.06 19.33 -9.71
CA GLY A 445 -15.70 20.71 -9.37
C GLY A 445 -15.78 21.03 -7.87
N ARG A 446 -16.57 20.28 -7.09
CA ARG A 446 -16.70 20.54 -5.65
C ARG A 446 -15.47 20.16 -4.84
N GLN A 447 -14.52 19.38 -5.38
CA GLN A 447 -13.24 19.13 -4.73
C GLN A 447 -12.51 20.43 -4.37
N ASP A 448 -12.70 21.50 -5.14
CA ASP A 448 -12.04 22.80 -4.90
C ASP A 448 -12.81 23.68 -3.90
N ASN A 449 -13.97 23.25 -3.39
CA ASN A 449 -14.74 23.97 -2.37
C ASN A 449 -14.09 23.81 -0.98
N GLN A 450 -13.47 24.89 -0.48
CA GLN A 450 -12.79 24.87 0.82
C GLN A 450 -13.72 24.67 2.02
N LYS A 451 -14.97 25.16 1.96
CA LYS A 451 -15.92 25.00 3.08
C LYS A 451 -16.36 23.54 3.20
N LEU A 452 -16.65 22.91 2.06
CA LEU A 452 -16.94 21.48 1.97
C LEU A 452 -15.77 20.65 2.53
N ASN A 453 -14.55 20.98 2.10
CA ASN A 453 -13.36 20.29 2.57
C ASN A 453 -13.18 20.41 4.09
N ARG A 454 -13.38 21.59 4.68
CA ARG A 454 -13.32 21.75 6.14
C ARG A 454 -14.36 20.90 6.87
N LEU A 455 -15.61 20.89 6.39
CA LEU A 455 -16.67 20.03 6.96
C LEU A 455 -16.27 18.55 6.91
N PHE A 456 -15.73 18.08 5.78
CA PHE A 456 -15.29 16.69 5.61
C PHE A 456 -14.06 16.34 6.46
N ASP A 457 -13.14 17.28 6.66
CA ASP A 457 -12.00 17.12 7.58
C ASP A 457 -12.50 16.96 9.02
N ASP A 458 -13.38 17.86 9.46
CA ASP A 458 -13.93 17.88 10.82
C ASP A 458 -14.74 16.61 11.12
N VAL A 459 -15.57 16.16 10.18
CA VAL A 459 -16.34 14.91 10.30
C VAL A 459 -15.42 13.69 10.36
N ASN A 460 -14.35 13.63 9.56
CA ASN A 460 -13.40 12.52 9.62
C ASN A 460 -12.55 12.49 10.90
N ARG A 461 -12.33 13.64 11.56
CA ARG A 461 -11.62 13.74 12.85
C ARG A 461 -12.56 13.63 14.05
N HIS A 462 -13.86 13.73 13.86
CA HIS A 462 -14.83 13.63 14.93
C HIS A 462 -14.83 12.22 15.56
N PRO A 463 -14.88 12.09 16.90
CA PRO A 463 -14.86 10.78 17.57
C PRO A 463 -15.95 9.81 17.10
N GLU A 464 -17.11 10.33 16.70
CA GLU A 464 -18.23 9.52 16.20
C GLU A 464 -17.92 8.78 14.88
N MET A 465 -16.92 9.23 14.11
CA MET A 465 -16.46 8.50 12.91
C MET A 465 -16.01 7.08 13.27
N LYS A 466 -15.48 6.88 14.48
CA LYS A 466 -15.17 5.54 15.01
C LYS A 466 -16.43 4.67 15.02
N GLN A 467 -17.51 5.17 15.62
CA GLN A 467 -18.76 4.44 15.76
C GLN A 467 -19.40 4.12 14.40
N LEU A 468 -19.29 5.02 13.42
CA LEU A 468 -19.74 4.76 12.05
C LEU A 468 -19.01 3.58 11.42
N TYR A 469 -17.68 3.53 11.56
CA TYR A 469 -16.86 2.40 11.05
C TYR A 469 -17.20 1.08 11.74
N LEU A 470 -17.37 1.08 13.07
CA LEU A 470 -17.76 -0.11 13.82
C LEU A 470 -19.14 -0.63 13.37
N THR A 471 -20.13 0.26 13.30
CA THR A 471 -21.51 -0.08 12.90
C THR A 471 -21.54 -0.60 11.46
N TYR A 472 -20.84 0.08 10.55
CA TYR A 472 -20.76 -0.32 9.16
C TYR A 472 -20.11 -1.70 8.99
N PHE A 473 -19.00 -1.98 9.68
CA PHE A 473 -18.34 -3.28 9.62
C PHE A 473 -19.20 -4.40 10.23
N GLN A 474 -19.89 -4.16 11.34
CA GLN A 474 -20.84 -5.12 11.91
C GLN A 474 -21.95 -5.48 10.90
N GLN A 475 -22.49 -4.49 10.19
CA GLN A 475 -23.51 -4.73 9.17
C GLN A 475 -22.95 -5.43 7.92
N TRP A 476 -21.69 -5.18 7.55
CA TRP A 476 -20.98 -5.93 6.51
C TRP A 476 -20.89 -7.42 6.86
N GLU A 477 -20.43 -7.75 8.06
CA GLU A 477 -20.36 -9.15 8.53
C GLU A 477 -21.76 -9.79 8.57
N ALA A 478 -22.75 -9.08 9.11
CA ALA A 478 -24.12 -9.57 9.21
C ALA A 478 -24.79 -9.80 7.84
N ALA A 479 -24.37 -9.06 6.81
CA ALA A 479 -24.83 -9.25 5.45
C ALA A 479 -24.15 -10.44 4.73
N GLY A 480 -23.20 -11.13 5.37
CA GLY A 480 -22.48 -12.28 4.82
C GLY A 480 -21.12 -11.93 4.23
N GLY A 481 -20.67 -10.69 4.37
CA GLY A 481 -19.33 -10.28 3.96
C GLY A 481 -18.24 -11.00 4.74
N LYS A 482 -17.16 -11.37 4.06
CA LYS A 482 -15.98 -12.05 4.62
C LYS A 482 -14.85 -11.05 4.85
N LEU A 483 -13.78 -11.15 4.07
CA LEU A 483 -12.66 -10.20 4.12
C LEU A 483 -13.13 -8.79 3.78
N PHE A 484 -12.80 -7.82 4.65
CA PHE A 484 -12.97 -6.40 4.36
C PHE A 484 -11.60 -5.72 4.24
N THR A 485 -11.34 -5.06 3.12
CA THR A 485 -10.08 -4.34 2.90
C THR A 485 -10.33 -2.84 3.02
N TYR A 486 -9.67 -2.15 3.95
CA TYR A 486 -9.77 -0.69 4.02
C TYR A 486 -8.93 -0.03 2.92
N TYR A 487 -9.41 1.10 2.39
CA TYR A 487 -8.84 1.70 1.18
C TYR A 487 -7.39 2.18 1.30
N ALA A 488 -6.89 2.61 2.45
CA ALA A 488 -5.46 2.97 2.50
C ALA A 488 -4.84 2.96 3.89
N THR A 489 -3.56 2.62 3.91
CA THR A 489 -2.56 3.05 4.90
C THR A 489 -2.59 4.57 5.14
N PRO A 490 -1.88 5.10 6.16
CA PRO A 490 -1.96 6.50 6.51
C PRO A 490 -1.69 7.47 5.35
N GLY A 491 -2.47 8.55 5.27
CA GLY A 491 -2.41 9.51 4.16
C GLY A 491 -2.92 10.89 4.55
N LYS A 492 -2.34 11.94 3.95
CA LYS A 492 -2.77 13.33 4.16
C LYS A 492 -4.18 13.55 3.63
N TYR A 493 -4.96 14.34 4.35
CA TYR A 493 -6.19 14.89 3.79
C TYR A 493 -5.84 15.90 2.71
N SER A 494 -6.61 15.88 1.64
CA SER A 494 -6.46 16.82 0.53
C SER A 494 -7.82 17.11 -0.10
N LYS A 495 -7.85 18.00 -1.10
CA LYS A 495 -9.05 18.21 -1.90
C LYS A 495 -9.55 16.93 -2.58
N TRP A 496 -8.67 15.95 -2.80
CA TRP A 496 -9.00 14.68 -3.42
C TRP A 496 -9.55 13.64 -2.45
N GLY A 497 -9.60 13.93 -1.14
CA GLY A 497 -10.24 13.07 -0.16
C GLY A 497 -9.47 12.87 1.15
N ARG A 498 -10.07 12.04 2.02
CA ARG A 498 -9.61 11.70 3.37
C ARG A 498 -9.42 10.19 3.51
N TRP A 499 -8.58 9.63 2.65
CA TRP A 499 -8.55 8.21 2.35
C TRP A 499 -7.98 7.33 3.48
N GLY A 500 -6.77 7.64 3.95
CA GLY A 500 -6.07 6.82 4.93
C GLY A 500 -6.83 6.62 6.23
N VAL A 501 -6.73 5.43 6.82
CA VAL A 501 -7.30 5.12 8.15
C VAL A 501 -6.69 6.00 9.25
N ALA A 502 -5.50 6.56 9.02
CA ALA A 502 -4.88 7.61 9.81
C ALA A 502 -4.23 8.67 8.89
N GLU A 503 -3.77 9.77 9.45
CA GLU A 503 -3.08 10.85 8.72
C GLU A 503 -1.55 10.65 8.69
N SER A 504 -0.99 9.90 9.65
CA SER A 504 0.44 9.53 9.71
C SER A 504 0.65 8.29 10.59
N LEU A 505 1.83 7.65 10.49
CA LEU A 505 2.19 6.50 11.35
C LEU A 505 2.32 6.86 12.83
N VAL A 506 2.70 8.09 13.14
CA VAL A 506 2.93 8.56 14.53
C VAL A 506 1.68 9.16 15.18
N GLN A 507 0.53 9.13 14.49
CA GLN A 507 -0.72 9.61 15.04
C GLN A 507 -1.21 8.66 16.15
N SER A 508 -1.47 9.20 17.34
CA SER A 508 -2.02 8.39 18.42
C SER A 508 -3.41 7.88 18.07
N ARG A 509 -3.74 6.66 18.53
CA ARG A 509 -5.03 5.99 18.32
C ARG A 509 -6.22 6.90 18.70
N LYS A 510 -6.11 7.66 19.80
CA LYS A 510 -7.14 8.60 20.28
C LYS A 510 -7.48 9.71 19.26
N LEU A 511 -6.53 10.10 18.42
CA LEU A 511 -6.71 11.14 17.41
C LEU A 511 -7.01 10.58 16.02
N ALA A 512 -7.07 9.26 15.86
CA ALA A 512 -7.29 8.57 14.59
C ALA A 512 -8.55 7.68 14.68
N PRO A 513 -9.77 8.26 14.69
CA PRO A 513 -11.00 7.51 14.97
C PRO A 513 -11.26 6.35 13.99
N LYS A 514 -10.88 6.51 12.71
CA LYS A 514 -10.95 5.43 11.72
C LYS A 514 -10.00 4.28 12.07
N TYR A 515 -8.72 4.57 12.28
CA TYR A 515 -7.72 3.56 12.66
C TYR A 515 -8.06 2.89 14.00
N ASP A 516 -8.55 3.65 14.99
CA ASP A 516 -9.03 3.12 16.26
C ASP A 516 -10.15 2.09 16.06
N ALA A 517 -11.16 2.41 15.23
CA ALA A 517 -12.22 1.46 14.88
C ALA A 517 -11.66 0.19 14.22
N VAL A 518 -10.76 0.34 13.25
CA VAL A 518 -10.16 -0.79 12.53
C VAL A 518 -9.39 -1.71 13.48
N LEU A 519 -8.60 -1.15 14.39
CA LEU A 519 -7.91 -1.95 15.41
C LEU A 519 -8.89 -2.64 16.37
N GLU A 520 -9.97 -1.97 16.77
CA GLU A 520 -10.99 -2.56 17.66
C GLU A 520 -11.73 -3.73 16.98
N ILE A 521 -12.01 -3.61 15.68
CA ILE A 521 -12.54 -4.69 14.83
C ILE A 521 -11.58 -5.88 14.83
N ILE A 522 -10.29 -5.63 14.56
CA ILE A 522 -9.24 -6.68 14.52
C ILE A 522 -9.08 -7.35 15.89
N GLU A 523 -9.10 -6.57 16.97
CA GLU A 523 -8.99 -7.03 18.37
C GLU A 523 -10.22 -7.82 18.85
N ASN A 524 -11.26 -7.98 18.01
CA ASN A 524 -12.54 -8.62 18.35
C ASN A 524 -13.29 -7.98 19.52
N ARG A 525 -13.14 -6.67 19.71
CA ARG A 525 -13.78 -5.92 20.81
C ARG A 525 -15.09 -5.25 20.41
N LEU A 526 -15.79 -5.80 19.42
CA LEU A 526 -17.07 -5.24 18.98
C LEU A 526 -18.13 -5.40 20.09
N PRO A 527 -18.87 -4.35 20.46
CA PRO A 527 -20.05 -4.47 21.31
C PRO A 527 -21.03 -5.45 20.67
N GLN A 528 -21.61 -6.36 21.46
CA GLN A 528 -22.77 -7.12 21.00
C GLN A 528 -23.94 -6.17 20.79
N LEU A 529 -24.63 -6.31 19.66
CA LEU A 529 -25.81 -5.53 19.28
C LEU A 529 -27.00 -5.79 20.20
#